data_AF-A0A6L7JQ89-F1
#
_entry.id   AF-A0A6L7JQ89-F1
#
_cell.length_a   1.000
_cell.length_b   1.000
_cell.length_c   1.000
_cell.angle_alpha   90.00
_cell.angle_beta   90.00
_cell.angle_gamma   90.00
#
_symmetry.space_group_name_H-M   'P 1'
#
loop_
_entity.id
_entity.type
_entity.pdbx_description
1 polymer ?
#
loop_
_entity_poly.entity_id
_entity_poly.type
_entity_poly.pdbx_seq_one_letter_code
_entity_poly.pdbx_strand_id
1 'polypeptide(L)'
;MPEPNFISMLTELTSLNLLEAAGMFLVVVGVLFLGAVVVPGRRIKGPDMEGNTREYKLNGLALFLMTAFVIALVQSMGWFSLSVLYSQFAALFVAANVFAFLLATWLFSRLPAFRKPLLASGVDILLVCCPIRLGSEWT
;
A
#
# COMPACT_ATOMS: atom_id res chain seq x y z
N MET A 1 3.77 -22.74 -25.37
CA MET A 1 4.30 -21.57 -24.64
C MET A 1 5.74 -21.92 -24.29
N PRO A 2 6.74 -21.12 -24.68
CA PRO A 2 8.11 -21.37 -24.24
C PRO A 2 8.15 -21.30 -22.70
N GLU A 3 8.75 -22.30 -22.06
CA GLU A 3 9.04 -22.28 -20.62
C GLU A 3 9.92 -21.07 -20.33
N PRO A 4 9.55 -20.18 -19.40
CA PRO A 4 10.39 -19.05 -19.05
C PRO A 4 11.66 -19.55 -18.36
N ASN A 5 12.75 -19.61 -19.12
CA ASN A 5 14.09 -19.92 -18.62
C ASN A 5 14.62 -18.75 -17.77
N PHE A 6 15.21 -19.04 -16.60
CA PHE A 6 15.69 -18.05 -15.62
C PHE A 6 16.49 -16.88 -16.20
N ILE A 7 17.23 -17.10 -17.30
CA ILE A 7 17.99 -16.07 -18.02
C ILE A 7 17.09 -14.96 -18.60
N SER A 8 15.87 -15.28 -19.07
CA SER A 8 14.95 -14.26 -19.59
C SER A 8 14.45 -13.35 -18.47
N MET A 9 14.15 -13.91 -17.29
CA MET A 9 13.84 -13.11 -16.10
C MET A 9 15.01 -12.19 -15.73
N LEU A 10 16.25 -12.69 -15.74
CA LEU A 10 17.42 -11.84 -15.45
C LEU A 10 17.62 -10.72 -16.48
N THR A 11 17.22 -10.93 -17.73
CA THR A 11 17.26 -9.89 -18.78
C THR A 11 16.22 -8.79 -18.53
N GLU A 12 15.06 -9.12 -17.95
CA GLU A 12 14.06 -8.15 -17.50
C GLU A 12 14.56 -7.27 -16.34
N LEU A 13 15.50 -7.78 -15.52
CA LEU A 13 16.14 -7.04 -14.43
C LEU A 13 17.29 -6.12 -14.86
N THR A 14 17.43 -5.84 -16.16
CA THR A 14 18.34 -4.78 -16.61
C THR A 14 17.96 -3.44 -15.97
N SER A 15 18.97 -2.64 -15.60
CA SER A 15 18.79 -1.39 -14.85
C SER A 15 17.85 -0.39 -15.51
N LEU A 16 17.79 -0.39 -16.84
CA LEU A 16 16.89 0.45 -17.64
C LEU A 16 15.42 0.05 -17.45
N ASN A 17 15.10 -1.24 -17.58
CA ASN A 17 13.76 -1.76 -17.37
C ASN A 17 13.31 -1.59 -15.92
N LEU A 18 14.25 -1.73 -14.97
CA LEU A 18 13.98 -1.51 -13.56
C LEU A 18 13.61 -0.05 -13.26
N LEU A 19 14.30 0.90 -13.89
CA LEU A 19 14.03 2.32 -13.76
C LEU A 19 12.68 2.69 -14.40
N GLU A 20 12.38 2.14 -15.56
CA GLU A 20 11.10 2.33 -16.24
C GLU A 20 9.94 1.79 -15.39
N ALA A 21 10.05 0.54 -14.91
CA ALA A 21 9.06 -0.08 -14.03
C ALA A 21 8.87 0.68 -12.72
N ALA A 22 9.96 1.16 -12.10
CA ALA A 22 9.90 2.00 -10.91
C ALA A 22 9.18 3.33 -11.20
N GLY A 23 9.44 3.94 -12.35
CA GLY A 23 8.74 5.13 -12.83
C GLY A 23 7.24 4.89 -12.96
N MET A 24 6.83 3.82 -13.66
CA MET A 24 5.42 3.47 -13.82
C MET A 24 4.74 3.23 -12.46
N PHE A 25 5.39 2.49 -11.57
CA PHE A 25 4.89 2.24 -10.21
C PHE A 25 4.70 3.54 -9.42
N LEU A 26 5.71 4.43 -9.42
CA LEU A 26 5.63 5.71 -8.71
C LEU A 26 4.55 6.63 -9.28
N VAL A 27 4.36 6.63 -10.60
CA VAL A 27 3.27 7.39 -11.24
C VAL A 27 1.92 6.89 -10.73
N VAL A 28 1.69 5.57 -10.71
CA VAL A 28 0.43 4.99 -10.22
C VAL A 28 0.22 5.33 -8.74
N VAL A 29 1.24 5.14 -7.89
CA VAL A 29 1.17 5.48 -6.47
C VAL A 29 0.91 6.97 -6.27
N GLY A 30 1.58 7.84 -7.03
CA GLY A 30 1.42 9.28 -6.98
C GLY A 30 0.02 9.74 -7.40
N VAL A 31 -0.51 9.20 -8.49
CA VAL A 31 -1.87 9.50 -8.96
C VAL A 31 -2.91 9.02 -7.96
N LEU A 32 -2.76 7.83 -7.39
CA LEU A 32 -3.66 7.31 -6.35
C LEU A 32 -3.62 8.17 -5.08
N PHE A 33 -2.42 8.55 -4.65
CA PHE A 33 -2.24 9.42 -3.49
C PHE A 33 -2.88 10.79 -3.72
N LEU A 34 -2.61 11.41 -4.87
CA LEU A 34 -3.19 12.70 -5.24
C LEU A 34 -4.71 12.61 -5.36
N GLY A 35 -5.22 11.54 -5.96
CA GLY A 35 -6.64 11.24 -6.03
C GLY A 35 -7.27 11.11 -4.64
N ALA A 36 -6.62 10.44 -3.70
CA ALA A 36 -7.14 10.30 -2.34
C ALA A 36 -7.28 11.65 -1.63
N VAL A 37 -6.34 12.56 -1.86
CA VAL A 37 -6.36 13.94 -1.34
C VAL A 37 -7.46 14.76 -2.02
N VAL A 38 -7.53 14.74 -3.35
CA VAL A 38 -8.41 15.62 -4.16
C VAL A 38 -9.86 15.16 -4.16
N VAL A 39 -10.15 13.86 -4.30
CA VAL A 39 -11.52 13.35 -4.43
C VAL A 39 -12.29 13.67 -3.14
N PRO A 40 -13.41 14.40 -3.18
CA PRO A 40 -14.18 14.69 -1.98
C PRO A 40 -14.88 13.41 -1.47
N GLY A 41 -15.07 13.31 -0.16
CA GLY A 41 -15.95 12.29 0.40
C GLY A 41 -16.01 12.32 1.91
N ARG A 42 -16.73 11.34 2.48
CA ARG A 42 -17.27 11.42 3.83
C ARG A 42 -16.17 11.27 4.87
N ARG A 43 -16.09 12.20 5.82
CA ARG A 43 -15.21 12.11 6.98
C ARG A 43 -15.94 11.38 8.09
N ILE A 44 -15.33 10.32 8.63
CA ILE A 44 -15.85 9.55 9.76
C ILE A 44 -14.81 9.57 10.87
N LYS A 45 -15.26 9.75 12.11
CA LYS A 45 -14.43 9.64 13.30
C LYS A 45 -14.03 8.18 13.51
N GLY A 46 -12.72 7.94 13.65
CA GLY A 46 -12.20 6.63 14.00
C GLY A 46 -12.48 6.27 15.46
N PRO A 47 -12.03 5.08 15.89
CA PRO A 47 -12.10 4.69 17.30
C PRO A 47 -11.33 5.68 18.16
N ASP A 48 -11.86 5.96 19.35
CA ASP A 48 -11.20 6.85 20.30
C ASP A 48 -9.95 6.17 20.86
N MET A 49 -8.81 6.84 20.74
CA MET A 49 -7.55 6.41 21.35
C MET A 49 -7.20 7.42 22.44
N GLU A 50 -7.59 7.10 23.69
CA GLU A 50 -7.24 7.87 24.89
C GLU A 50 -7.57 9.38 24.78
N GLY A 51 -8.75 9.70 24.23
CA GLY A 51 -9.21 11.09 24.04
C GLY A 51 -8.71 11.76 22.76
N ASN A 52 -7.97 11.05 21.90
CA ASN A 52 -7.58 11.52 20.58
C ASN A 52 -8.36 10.77 19.49
N THR A 53 -9.50 11.34 19.11
CA THR A 53 -10.30 10.83 17.99
C THR A 53 -9.78 11.38 16.66
N ARG A 54 -9.15 10.51 15.86
CA ARG A 54 -8.72 10.88 14.49
C ARG A 54 -9.89 10.82 13.52
N GLU A 55 -9.99 11.82 12.64
CA GLU A 55 -10.96 11.80 11.53
C GLU A 55 -10.34 11.17 10.28
N TYR A 56 -11.04 10.20 9.70
CA TYR A 56 -10.64 9.49 8.49
C TYR A 56 -11.57 9.84 7.33
N LYS A 57 -10.99 10.12 6.16
CA LYS A 57 -11.74 10.39 4.92
C LYS A 57 -11.98 9.07 4.18
N LEU A 58 -13.24 8.67 4.03
CA LEU A 58 -13.62 7.41 3.40
C LEU A 58 -13.99 7.63 1.93
N ASN A 59 -13.02 7.41 1.05
CA ASN A 59 -13.15 7.63 -0.39
C ASN A 59 -12.84 6.40 -1.26
N GLY A 60 -12.65 5.23 -0.65
CA GLY A 60 -12.11 4.05 -1.35
C GLY A 60 -12.89 3.68 -2.62
N LEU A 61 -14.22 3.63 -2.53
CA LEU A 61 -15.08 3.25 -3.67
C LEU A 61 -15.03 4.28 -4.81
N ALA A 62 -15.14 5.57 -4.50
CA ALA A 62 -15.09 6.63 -5.51
C ALA A 62 -13.72 6.66 -6.21
N LEU A 63 -12.65 6.51 -5.43
CA LEU A 63 -11.28 6.45 -5.94
C LEU A 63 -11.09 5.24 -6.88
N PHE A 64 -11.61 4.07 -6.48
CA PHE A 64 -11.55 2.85 -7.27
C PHE A 64 -12.31 2.97 -8.60
N LEU A 65 -13.53 3.51 -8.58
CA LEU A 65 -14.31 3.70 -9.81
C LEU A 65 -13.64 4.69 -10.76
N MET A 66 -13.10 5.79 -10.21
CA MET A 66 -12.35 6.77 -11.01
C MET A 66 -11.10 6.17 -11.63
N THR A 67 -10.33 5.39 -10.88
CA THR A 67 -9.10 4.77 -11.40
C THR A 67 -9.43 3.70 -12.43
N ALA A 68 -10.43 2.86 -12.19
CA ALA A 68 -10.92 1.89 -13.17
C ALA A 68 -11.39 2.56 -14.46
N PHE A 69 -12.13 3.67 -14.34
CA PHE A 69 -12.60 4.45 -15.49
C PHE A 69 -11.44 5.06 -16.28
N VAL A 70 -10.45 5.64 -15.60
CA VAL A 70 -9.26 6.20 -16.26
C VAL A 70 -8.46 5.11 -16.97
N ILE A 71 -8.24 3.95 -16.33
CA ILE A 71 -7.53 2.82 -16.96
C ILE A 71 -8.30 2.33 -18.20
N ALA A 72 -9.63 2.21 -18.11
CA ALA A 72 -10.46 1.81 -19.23
C ALA A 72 -10.39 2.80 -20.40
N LEU A 73 -10.38 4.11 -20.12
CA LEU A 73 -10.22 5.16 -21.13
C LEU A 73 -8.84 5.14 -21.78
N VAL A 74 -7.77 5.02 -20.99
CA VAL A 74 -6.40 4.96 -21.52
C VAL A 74 -6.22 3.73 -22.41
N GLN A 75 -6.79 2.59 -22.00
CA GLN A 75 -6.78 1.37 -22.79
C GLN A 75 -7.60 1.50 -24.09
N SER A 76 -8.77 2.18 -24.06
CA SER A 76 -9.60 2.36 -25.26
C SER A 76 -8.97 3.34 -26.26
N MET A 77 -8.18 4.30 -25.79
CA MET A 77 -7.39 5.20 -26.64
C MET A 77 -6.13 4.55 -27.21
N GLY A 78 -5.77 3.34 -26.77
CA GLY A 78 -4.60 2.59 -27.24
C GLY A 78 -3.26 3.18 -26.79
N TRP A 79 -3.26 4.10 -25.82
CA TRP A 79 -2.04 4.75 -25.32
C TRP A 79 -1.22 3.85 -24.40
N PHE A 80 -1.86 2.86 -23.78
CA PHE A 80 -1.21 1.91 -22.90
C PHE A 80 -1.83 0.52 -23.08
N SER A 81 -0.99 -0.52 -23.11
CA SER A 81 -1.45 -1.90 -23.15
C SER A 81 -1.24 -2.55 -21.79
N LEU A 82 -2.30 -3.11 -21.21
CA LEU A 82 -2.22 -3.92 -19.99
C LEU A 82 -1.21 -5.08 -20.08
N SER A 83 -0.85 -5.52 -21.29
CA SER A 83 0.18 -6.55 -21.50
C SER A 83 1.57 -6.14 -20.99
N VAL A 84 1.88 -4.84 -20.95
CA VAL A 84 3.17 -4.32 -20.46
C VAL A 84 3.37 -4.68 -18.99
N LEU A 85 2.30 -4.60 -18.19
CA LEU A 85 2.31 -4.94 -16.77
C LEU A 85 2.67 -6.41 -16.53
N TYR A 86 2.19 -7.29 -17.41
CA TYR A 86 2.50 -8.71 -17.34
C TYR A 86 3.95 -9.00 -17.78
N SER A 87 4.42 -8.32 -18.83
CA SER A 87 5.78 -8.50 -19.34
C SER A 87 6.89 -8.01 -18.40
N GLN A 88 6.60 -7.07 -17.50
CA GLN A 88 7.57 -6.53 -16.54
C GLN A 88 7.20 -6.86 -15.09
N PHE A 89 6.40 -7.91 -14.88
CA PHE A 89 5.88 -8.25 -13.56
C PHE A 89 6.99 -8.46 -12.51
N ALA A 90 8.07 -9.16 -12.88
CA ALA A 90 9.19 -9.41 -11.97
C ALA A 90 9.90 -8.11 -11.55
N ALA A 91 10.14 -7.20 -12.50
CA ALA A 91 10.76 -5.91 -12.23
C ALA A 91 9.87 -5.04 -11.32
N LEU A 92 8.56 -4.99 -11.59
CA LEU A 92 7.57 -4.27 -10.77
C LEU A 92 7.49 -4.83 -9.35
N PHE A 93 7.53 -6.15 -9.22
CA PHE A 93 7.51 -6.81 -7.91
C PHE A 93 8.73 -6.43 -7.07
N VAL A 94 9.93 -6.49 -7.65
CA VAL A 94 11.17 -6.09 -6.96
C VAL A 94 11.12 -4.60 -6.61
N ALA A 95 10.72 -3.73 -7.54
CA ALA A 95 10.62 -2.29 -7.31
C ALA A 95 9.65 -1.95 -6.16
N ALA A 96 8.46 -2.58 -6.14
CA ALA A 96 7.46 -2.37 -5.10
C ALA A 96 7.94 -2.82 -3.70
N ASN A 97 8.64 -3.96 -3.63
CA ASN A 97 9.20 -4.44 -2.37
C ASN A 97 10.32 -3.52 -1.86
N VAL A 98 11.27 -3.15 -2.73
CA VAL A 98 12.34 -2.20 -2.37
C VAL A 98 11.73 -0.88 -1.87
N PHE A 99 10.72 -0.36 -2.57
CA PHE A 99 9.99 0.82 -2.13
C PHE A 99 9.32 0.63 -0.75
N ALA A 100 8.65 -0.49 -0.52
CA ALA A 100 8.00 -0.79 0.76
C ALA A 100 9.01 -0.85 1.92
N PHE A 101 10.17 -1.50 1.72
CA PHE A 101 11.24 -1.54 2.72
C PHE A 101 11.81 -0.14 2.98
N LEU A 102 12.11 0.63 1.94
CA LEU A 102 12.61 2.00 2.08
C LEU A 102 11.62 2.88 2.83
N LEU A 103 10.32 2.80 2.49
CA LEU A 103 9.28 3.57 3.16
C LEU A 103 9.12 3.14 4.63
N ALA A 104 9.18 1.84 4.92
CA ALA A 104 9.13 1.32 6.28
C ALA A 104 10.33 1.76 7.12
N THR A 105 11.55 1.66 6.57
CA THR A 105 12.77 2.16 7.22
C THR A 105 12.70 3.67 7.47
N TRP A 106 12.22 4.43 6.48
CA TRP A 106 12.03 5.87 6.62
C TRP A 106 11.01 6.19 7.71
N LEU A 107 9.85 5.53 7.71
CA LEU A 107 8.83 5.72 8.74
C LEU A 107 9.39 5.38 10.12
N PHE A 108 10.07 4.24 10.27
CA PHE A 108 10.69 3.82 11.52
C PHE A 108 11.70 4.85 12.05
N SER A 109 12.53 5.43 11.17
CA SER A 109 13.46 6.50 11.54
C SER A 109 12.78 7.80 12.00
N ARG A 110 11.54 8.03 11.58
CA ARG A 110 10.73 9.21 11.89
C ARG A 110 9.86 9.04 13.13
N LEU A 111 9.73 7.84 13.72
CA LEU A 111 8.96 7.63 14.93
C LEU A 111 9.79 8.02 16.17
N PRO A 112 9.45 9.12 16.89
CA PRO A 112 10.13 9.48 18.13
C PRO A 112 9.75 8.56 19.32
N ALA A 113 8.79 7.64 19.15
CA ALA A 113 8.11 6.94 20.23
C ALA A 113 8.55 5.48 20.49
N PHE A 114 9.38 4.86 19.65
CA PHE A 114 9.90 3.49 19.91
C PHE A 114 11.22 3.48 20.71
N ARG A 115 11.56 4.59 21.38
CA ARG A 115 12.73 4.72 22.25
C ARG A 115 12.49 4.23 23.69
N LYS A 116 11.60 3.25 23.88
CA LYS A 116 11.55 2.47 25.12
C LYS A 116 11.93 1.03 24.75
N PRO A 117 13.09 0.52 25.19
CA PRO A 117 13.43 -0.87 24.95
C PRO A 117 12.37 -1.75 25.60
N LEU A 118 11.73 -2.58 24.77
CA LEU A 118 10.94 -3.76 25.12
C LEU A 118 11.87 -4.83 25.75
N LEU A 119 12.45 -4.48 26.89
CA LEU A 119 13.25 -5.35 27.75
C LEU A 119 12.58 -5.41 29.13
N ALA A 120 11.30 -5.74 29.16
CA ALA A 120 10.64 -6.20 30.36
C ALA A 120 9.42 -7.04 29.98
N SER A 121 9.50 -8.34 30.28
CA SER A 121 8.39 -9.29 30.39
C SER A 121 7.79 -9.83 29.08
N GLY A 122 8.23 -11.04 28.72
CA GLY A 122 7.67 -11.87 27.65
C GLY A 122 6.33 -12.54 27.98
N VAL A 123 5.32 -11.81 28.48
CA VAL A 123 3.99 -12.37 28.79
C VAL A 123 2.80 -11.50 28.34
N ASP A 124 3.01 -10.25 27.88
CA ASP A 124 1.90 -9.30 27.67
C ASP A 124 1.49 -9.05 26.20
N ILE A 125 1.85 -9.93 25.26
CA ILE A 125 1.36 -9.83 23.87
C ILE A 125 -0.09 -10.33 23.74
N LEU A 126 -0.59 -11.13 24.70
CA LEU A 126 -1.94 -11.69 24.61
C LEU A 126 -3.04 -10.70 25.04
N LEU A 127 -2.72 -9.66 25.83
CA LEU A 127 -3.74 -8.78 26.43
C LEU A 127 -4.16 -7.60 25.54
N VAL A 128 -3.33 -7.20 24.57
CA VAL A 128 -3.60 -6.00 23.75
C VAL A 128 -4.61 -6.28 22.62
N CYS A 129 -4.84 -7.55 22.25
CA CYS A 129 -5.74 -7.91 21.15
C CYS A 129 -7.20 -8.18 21.57
N CYS A 130 -7.58 -8.12 22.85
CA CYS A 130 -8.94 -8.47 23.26
C CYS A 130 -9.40 -7.81 24.56
N PRO A 131 -10.22 -6.74 24.48
CA PRO A 131 -11.21 -6.47 25.51
C PRO A 131 -12.55 -7.04 25.01
N ILE A 132 -12.71 -8.37 24.95
CA ILE A 132 -14.06 -8.95 25.03
C ILE A 132 -14.54 -8.64 26.44
N ARG A 133 -15.30 -7.55 26.52
CA ARG A 133 -16.13 -7.20 27.66
C ARG A 133 -17.28 -8.21 27.70
N LEU A 134 -17.02 -9.38 28.29
CA LEU A 134 -18.04 -10.33 28.71
C LEU A 134 -18.86 -9.65 29.81
N GLY A 135 -19.90 -8.92 29.40
CA GLY A 135 -20.92 -8.38 30.28
C GLY A 135 -21.74 -9.53 30.84
N SER A 136 -21.45 -9.90 32.09
CA SER A 136 -22.29 -10.72 32.96
C SER A 136 -23.33 -9.83 33.63
N GLU A 137 -24.46 -9.58 32.99
CA GLU A 137 -25.67 -9.05 33.64
C GLU A 137 -26.91 -9.71 33.01
N TRP A 138 -27.25 -10.90 33.49
CA TRP A 138 -28.60 -11.44 33.48
C TRP A 138 -28.98 -11.72 34.94
N THR A 139 -29.62 -10.75 35.57
CA THR A 139 -30.44 -10.90 36.78
C THR A 139 -31.72 -10.13 36.57
#